data_AF-D1H0Y0-F1
#
_entry.id   AF-D1H0Y0-F1
#
_cell.length_a   1.000
_cell.length_b   1.000
_cell.length_c   1.000
_cell.angle_alpha   90.00
_cell.angle_beta   90.00
_cell.angle_gamma   90.00
#
_symmetry.space_group_name_H-M   'P 1'
#
loop_
_entity.id
_entity.type
_entity.pdbx_description
1 polymer ?
#
loop_
_entity_poly.entity_id
_entity_poly.type
_entity_poly.pdbx_seq_one_letter_code
_entity_poly.pdbx_strand_id
1 'polypeptide(L)'
;MMQDVFKEFRLTPKQFDYLVNELRTSMDRVRTQERLIMRQTVEYGKMPKKSFIALFTGNESSEAWLDEVLASDKPYAEKIKRNEHDIRRSIQKLDIIERETSLTVQSIKDISRRMSIGEAKARRAK
;
A
#
# COMPACT_ATOMS: atom_id res chain seq x y z
N MET A 1 25.11 2.15 4.59
CA MET A 1 25.89 3.38 4.31
C MET A 1 25.06 4.65 4.15
N MET A 2 23.90 4.68 3.50
CA MET A 2 23.09 5.94 3.41
C MET A 2 22.24 6.26 4.65
N GLN A 3 21.90 5.23 5.43
CA GLN A 3 20.97 5.36 6.57
C GLN A 3 21.62 5.93 7.84
N ASP A 4 22.94 5.78 7.98
CA ASP A 4 23.68 6.27 9.14
C ASP A 4 24.07 7.74 8.97
N VAL A 5 24.39 8.16 7.73
CA VAL A 5 24.63 9.57 7.39
C VAL A 5 23.36 10.41 7.57
N PHE A 6 22.17 9.85 7.29
CA PHE A 6 20.90 10.55 7.52
C PHE A 6 20.61 10.83 9.01
N LYS A 7 21.21 10.07 9.95
CA LYS A 7 21.10 10.33 11.39
C LYS A 7 22.03 11.45 11.85
N GLU A 8 23.10 11.72 11.11
CA GLU A 8 24.05 12.81 11.40
C GLU A 8 23.53 14.17 10.94
N PHE A 9 22.60 14.19 9.97
CA PHE A 9 21.85 15.41 9.65
C PHE A 9 20.93 15.75 10.82
N ARG A 10 21.30 16.79 11.58
CA ARG A 10 20.38 17.52 12.46
C ARG A 10 19.34 18.25 11.61
N LEU A 11 18.38 17.49 11.09
CA LEU A 11 17.19 18.03 10.46
C LEU A 11 16.48 18.94 11.47
N THR A 12 16.13 20.15 11.03
CA THR A 12 15.34 21.04 11.87
C THR A 12 14.00 20.35 12.16
N PRO A 13 13.47 20.37 13.40
CA PRO A 13 12.23 19.66 13.74
C PRO A 13 11.09 19.86 12.74
N LYS A 14 10.94 21.08 12.19
CA LYS A 14 9.95 21.42 11.16
C LYS A 14 10.11 20.65 9.84
N GLN A 15 11.35 20.39 9.39
CA GLN A 15 11.60 19.62 8.16
C GLN A 15 11.32 18.13 8.37
N PHE A 16 11.64 17.61 9.56
CA PHE A 16 11.32 16.23 9.92
C PHE A 16 9.81 16.02 9.99
N ASP A 17 9.08 16.93 10.64
CA ASP A 17 7.61 16.88 10.72
C ASP A 17 6.96 16.92 9.34
N TYR A 18 7.49 17.72 8.42
CA TYR A 18 7.03 17.75 7.03
C TYR A 18 7.17 16.39 6.34
N LEU A 19 8.36 15.78 6.40
CA LEU A 19 8.61 14.45 5.80
C LEU A 19 7.71 13.36 6.40
N VAL A 20 7.49 13.40 7.72
CA VAL A 20 6.59 12.48 8.41
C VAL A 20 5.15 12.66 7.93
N ASN A 21 4.69 13.89 7.75
CA ASN A 21 3.33 14.17 7.28
C ASN A 21 3.12 13.75 5.81
N GLU A 22 4.12 13.93 4.95
CA GLU A 22 4.07 13.43 3.56
C GLU A 22 3.97 11.90 3.51
N LEU A 23 4.74 11.20 4.36
CA LEU A 23 4.67 9.75 4.45
C LEU A 23 3.31 9.28 4.97
N ARG A 24 2.73 9.95 5.97
CA ARG A 24 1.39 9.63 6.49
C ARG A 24 0.32 9.81 5.41
N THR A 25 0.36 10.92 4.69
CA THR A 25 -0.55 11.20 3.57
C THR A 25 -0.43 10.12 2.50
N SER A 26 0.80 9.74 2.13
CA SER A 26 1.06 8.67 1.17
C SER A 26 0.49 7.32 1.65
N MET A 27 0.68 6.97 2.93
CA MET A 27 0.12 5.76 3.52
C MET A 27 -1.42 5.78 3.51
N ASP A 28 -2.06 6.91 3.78
CA ASP A 28 -3.52 6.99 3.77
C ASP A 28 -4.09 6.84 2.35
N ARG A 29 -3.39 7.36 1.34
CA ARG A 29 -3.70 7.12 -0.08
C ARG A 29 -3.59 5.64 -0.43
N VAL A 30 -2.50 4.97 -0.03
CA VAL A 30 -2.29 3.52 -0.21
C VAL A 30 -3.44 2.74 0.43
N ARG A 31 -3.75 2.98 1.71
CA ARG A 31 -4.84 2.28 2.43
C ARG A 31 -6.19 2.44 1.74
N THR A 32 -6.44 3.62 1.18
CA THR A 32 -7.66 3.90 0.44
C THR A 32 -7.75 3.01 -0.80
N GLN A 33 -6.69 2.90 -1.60
CA GLN A 33 -6.69 2.04 -2.78
C GLN A 33 -6.77 0.56 -2.41
N GLU A 34 -5.99 0.10 -1.41
CA GLU A 34 -6.04 -1.29 -0.95
C GLU A 34 -7.46 -1.70 -0.50
N ARG A 35 -8.17 -0.81 0.21
CA ARG A 35 -9.56 -1.06 0.64
C ARG A 35 -10.52 -1.13 -0.54
N LEU A 36 -10.37 -0.27 -1.54
CA LEU A 36 -11.20 -0.29 -2.75
C LEU A 36 -11.00 -1.59 -3.52
N ILE A 37 -9.74 -2.00 -3.73
CA ILE A 37 -9.38 -3.26 -4.38
C ILE A 37 -9.95 -4.45 -3.60
N MET A 38 -9.76 -4.48 -2.28
CA MET A 38 -10.29 -5.56 -1.44
C MET A 38 -11.82 -5.62 -1.52
N ARG A 39 -12.51 -4.48 -1.52
CA ARG A 39 -13.98 -4.43 -1.65
C ARG A 39 -14.44 -5.01 -2.99
N GLN A 40 -13.81 -4.60 -4.09
CA GLN A 40 -14.15 -5.05 -5.45
C GLN A 40 -13.89 -6.55 -5.66
N THR A 41 -12.80 -7.06 -5.13
CA THR A 41 -12.42 -8.48 -5.28
C THR A 41 -13.13 -9.40 -4.28
N VAL A 42 -13.13 -9.06 -2.99
CA VAL A 42 -13.65 -9.92 -1.91
C VAL A 42 -15.15 -9.75 -1.73
N GLU A 43 -15.65 -8.52 -1.59
CA GLU A 43 -17.08 -8.29 -1.30
C GLU A 43 -17.96 -8.47 -2.54
N TYR A 44 -17.56 -7.85 -3.66
CA TYR A 44 -18.30 -7.92 -4.93
C TYR A 44 -17.93 -9.16 -5.74
N GLY A 45 -16.64 -9.42 -5.92
CA GLY A 45 -16.15 -10.60 -6.64
C GLY A 45 -16.41 -11.93 -5.92
N LYS A 46 -16.70 -11.92 -4.61
CA LYS A 46 -16.84 -13.10 -3.75
C LYS A 46 -15.57 -13.96 -3.68
N MET A 47 -14.41 -13.38 -3.95
CA MET A 47 -13.12 -14.03 -3.77
C MET A 47 -12.84 -14.24 -2.28
N PRO A 48 -12.42 -15.42 -1.83
CA PRO A 48 -12.02 -15.63 -0.45
C PRO A 48 -10.86 -14.69 -0.06
N LYS A 49 -10.98 -13.99 1.08
CA LYS A 49 -9.97 -13.03 1.55
C LYS A 49 -8.56 -13.64 1.67
N LYS A 50 -8.46 -14.91 2.07
CA LYS A 50 -7.18 -15.62 2.15
C LYS A 50 -6.50 -15.76 0.77
N SER A 51 -7.28 -16.10 -0.26
CA SER A 51 -6.78 -16.18 -1.64
C SER A 51 -6.37 -14.79 -2.15
N PHE A 52 -7.16 -13.76 -1.85
CA PHE A 52 -6.82 -12.38 -2.21
C PHE A 52 -5.49 -11.95 -1.60
N ILE A 53 -5.31 -12.10 -0.29
CA ILE A 53 -4.07 -11.72 0.41
C ILE A 53 -2.85 -12.45 -0.18
N ALA A 54 -2.99 -13.73 -0.53
CA ALA A 54 -1.89 -14.51 -1.08
C ALA A 54 -1.40 -14.01 -2.45
N LEU A 55 -2.30 -13.51 -3.30
CA LEU A 55 -1.95 -12.97 -4.62
C LEU A 55 -1.56 -11.49 -4.58
N PHE A 56 -2.22 -10.72 -3.72
CA PHE A 56 -2.05 -9.27 -3.62
C PHE A 56 -0.76 -8.85 -2.91
N THR A 57 -0.37 -9.58 -1.86
CA THR A 57 0.82 -9.23 -1.06
C THR A 57 2.09 -9.40 -1.89
N GLY A 58 2.88 -8.32 -2.03
CA GLY A 58 4.11 -8.30 -2.81
C GLY A 58 3.93 -7.94 -4.28
N ASN A 59 2.69 -7.81 -4.77
CA ASN A 59 2.36 -7.41 -6.14
C ASN A 59 1.36 -6.23 -6.15
N GLU A 60 1.28 -5.43 -5.08
CA GLU A 60 0.19 -4.47 -4.88
C GLU A 60 0.04 -3.44 -6.01
N SER A 61 1.14 -3.02 -6.62
CA SER A 61 1.20 -2.06 -7.73
C SER A 61 1.26 -2.70 -9.13
N SER A 62 1.34 -4.03 -9.20
CA SER A 62 1.39 -4.76 -10.47
C SER A 62 0.01 -5.24 -10.90
N GLU A 63 -0.30 -5.13 -12.18
CA GLU A 63 -1.54 -5.68 -12.75
C GLU A 63 -1.47 -7.21 -12.92
N ALA A 64 -0.27 -7.82 -12.78
CA ALA A 64 -0.04 -9.24 -13.05
C ALA A 64 -0.90 -10.18 -12.18
N TRP A 65 -1.12 -9.84 -10.90
CA TRP A 65 -1.97 -10.67 -10.02
C TRP A 65 -3.44 -10.61 -10.44
N LEU A 66 -3.89 -9.48 -11.01
CA LEU A 66 -5.24 -9.35 -11.51
C LEU A 66 -5.41 -10.17 -12.79
N ASP A 67 -4.44 -10.11 -13.70
CA ASP A 67 -4.45 -10.91 -14.93
C ASP A 67 -4.46 -12.43 -14.60
N GLU A 68 -3.71 -12.87 -13.59
CA GLU A 68 -3.74 -14.26 -13.11
C GLU A 68 -5.14 -14.67 -12.59
N VAL A 69 -5.80 -13.78 -11.85
CA VAL A 69 -7.16 -14.02 -11.36
C VAL A 69 -8.17 -14.09 -12.51
N LEU A 70 -8.06 -13.19 -13.49
CA LEU A 70 -8.95 -13.13 -14.65
C LEU A 70 -8.74 -14.30 -15.62
N ALA A 71 -7.51 -14.81 -15.71
CA ALA A 71 -7.17 -16.00 -16.50
C ALA A 71 -7.54 -17.31 -15.80
N SER A 72 -7.93 -17.27 -14.52
CA SER A 72 -8.32 -18.47 -13.77
C SER A 72 -9.78 -18.88 -14.02
N ASP A 73 -10.05 -20.18 -14.10
CA ASP A 73 -11.42 -20.73 -14.24
C ASP A 73 -12.24 -20.68 -12.94
N LYS A 74 -11.88 -19.77 -12.02
CA LYS A 74 -12.52 -19.69 -10.71
C LYS A 74 -13.85 -18.95 -10.80
N PRO A 75 -14.86 -19.31 -9.99
CA PRO A 75 -16.20 -18.74 -10.09
C PRO A 75 -16.28 -17.23 -9.77
N TYR A 76 -15.22 -16.66 -9.18
CA TYR A 76 -15.11 -15.23 -8.91
C TYR A 76 -14.46 -14.43 -10.05
N ALA A 77 -13.77 -15.08 -10.99
CA ALA A 77 -13.05 -14.39 -12.08
C ALA A 77 -14.02 -13.56 -12.94
N GLU A 78 -15.13 -14.14 -13.37
CA GLU A 78 -16.17 -13.44 -14.15
C GLU A 78 -16.80 -12.25 -13.41
N LYS A 79 -16.94 -12.33 -12.08
CA LYS A 79 -17.47 -11.23 -11.27
C LYS A 79 -16.45 -10.10 -11.12
N ILE A 80 -15.17 -10.45 -10.96
CA ILE A 80 -14.07 -9.50 -10.87
C ILE A 80 -13.88 -8.80 -12.22
N LYS A 81 -14.01 -9.52 -13.34
CA LYS A 81 -13.94 -8.98 -14.70
C LYS A 81 -14.89 -7.82 -14.95
N ARG A 82 -16.10 -7.86 -14.39
CA ARG A 82 -17.07 -6.75 -14.48
C ARG A 82 -16.59 -5.46 -13.84
N ASN A 83 -15.73 -5.55 -12.81
CA ASN A 83 -15.17 -4.42 -12.08
C ASN A 83 -13.68 -4.21 -12.39
N GLU A 84 -13.15 -4.88 -13.41
CA GLU A 84 -11.73 -4.91 -13.74
C GLU A 84 -11.16 -3.51 -13.93
N HIS A 85 -11.87 -2.65 -14.66
CA HIS A 85 -11.44 -1.28 -14.94
C HIS A 85 -11.20 -0.48 -13.66
N ASP A 86 -12.08 -0.61 -12.67
CA ASP A 86 -11.94 0.12 -11.40
C ASP A 86 -10.82 -0.45 -10.52
N ILE A 87 -10.58 -1.76 -10.60
CA ILE A 87 -9.47 -2.42 -9.92
C ILE A 87 -8.15 -1.96 -10.55
N ARG A 88 -8.01 -2.02 -11.88
CA ARG A 88 -6.81 -1.54 -12.61
C ARG A 88 -6.54 -0.07 -12.32
N ARG A 89 -7.58 0.78 -12.31
CA ARG A 89 -7.43 2.20 -11.92
C ARG A 89 -6.88 2.35 -10.50
N SER A 90 -7.30 1.49 -9.57
CA SER A 90 -6.81 1.52 -8.19
C SER A 90 -5.36 1.04 -8.09
N ILE A 91 -4.97 0.02 -8.85
CA ILE A 91 -3.58 -0.46 -8.97
C ILE A 91 -2.69 0.63 -9.58
N GLN A 92 -3.13 1.29 -10.65
CA GLN A 92 -2.39 2.41 -11.27
C GLN A 92 -2.16 3.55 -10.29
N LYS A 93 -3.13 3.85 -9.41
CA LYS A 93 -2.94 4.83 -8.34
C LYS A 93 -1.88 4.39 -7.33
N LEU A 94 -1.75 3.09 -7.06
CA LEU A 94 -0.67 2.56 -6.23
C LEU A 94 0.69 2.72 -6.93
N ASP A 95 0.80 2.39 -8.21
CA ASP A 95 2.03 2.62 -9.01
C ASP A 95 2.42 4.11 -9.04
N ILE A 96 1.47 5.03 -9.20
CA ILE A 96 1.72 6.47 -9.13
C ILE A 96 2.31 6.86 -7.76
N ILE A 97 1.77 6.33 -6.66
CA ILE A 97 2.32 6.60 -5.32
C ILE A 97 3.74 6.05 -5.20
N GLU A 98 4.03 4.87 -5.75
CA GLU A 98 5.38 4.30 -5.74
C GLU A 98 6.37 5.19 -6.51
N ARG A 99 5.95 5.73 -7.65
CA ARG A 99 6.77 6.66 -8.45
C ARG A 99 6.97 8.01 -7.76
N GLU A 100 5.92 8.57 -7.18
CA GLU A 100 5.97 9.86 -6.46
C GLU A 100 6.91 9.78 -5.25
N THR A 101 6.86 8.67 -4.51
CA THR A 101 7.65 8.49 -3.28
C THR A 101 8.99 7.81 -3.53
N SER A 102 9.20 7.22 -4.71
CA SER A 102 10.33 6.32 -5.01
C SER A 102 10.45 5.17 -4.00
N LEU A 103 9.33 4.73 -3.43
CA LEU A 103 9.24 3.67 -2.43
C LEU A 103 8.16 2.68 -2.84
N THR A 104 8.41 1.39 -2.63
CA THR A 104 7.37 0.39 -2.84
C THR A 104 6.26 0.53 -1.80
N VAL A 105 5.04 0.11 -2.13
CA VAL A 105 3.89 0.06 -1.22
C VAL A 105 4.26 -0.68 0.08
N GLN A 106 5.01 -1.78 -0.05
CA GLN A 106 5.54 -2.53 1.09
C GLN A 106 6.46 -1.68 1.98
N SER A 107 7.40 -0.93 1.37
CA SER A 107 8.30 -0.03 2.09
C SER A 107 7.53 1.09 2.81
N ILE A 108 6.53 1.70 2.15
CA ILE A 108 5.69 2.74 2.75
C ILE A 108 4.97 2.19 4.00
N LYS A 109 4.39 0.99 3.90
CA LYS A 109 3.72 0.30 5.03
C LYS A 109 4.69 0.01 6.17
N ASP A 110 5.89 -0.47 5.86
CA ASP A 110 6.91 -0.82 6.87
C ASP A 110 7.46 0.41 7.59
N ILE A 111 7.76 1.50 6.87
CA ILE A 111 8.21 2.76 7.47
C ILE A 111 7.11 3.36 8.34
N SER A 112 5.86 3.40 7.84
CA SER A 112 4.71 3.91 8.59
C SER A 112 4.47 3.11 9.88
N ARG A 113 4.64 1.77 9.83
CA ARG A 113 4.56 0.89 11.01
C ARG A 113 5.65 1.21 12.03
N ARG A 114 6.90 1.31 11.60
CA ARG A 114 8.05 1.62 12.49
C ARG A 114 7.89 2.98 13.16
N MET A 115 7.44 3.98 12.41
CA MET A 115 7.16 5.32 12.90
C MET A 115 6.08 5.31 13.98
N SER A 116 4.95 4.64 13.72
CA SER A 116 3.84 4.50 14.68
C SER A 116 4.29 3.84 15.99
N ILE A 117 5.16 2.83 15.91
CA ILE A 117 5.73 2.15 17.09
C ILE A 117 6.64 3.10 17.88
N GLY A 118 7.51 3.84 17.18
CA GLY A 118 8.43 4.82 17.79
C GLY A 118 7.67 5.92 18.55
N GLU A 119 6.64 6.49 17.93
CA GLU A 119 5.80 7.50 18.55
C GLU A 119 5.05 6.96 19.78
N ALA A 120 4.48 5.76 19.69
CA ALA A 120 3.79 5.14 20.82
C ALA A 120 4.74 4.90 21.99
N LYS A 121 6.00 4.50 21.73
CA LYS A 121 7.03 4.33 22.76
C LYS A 121 7.43 5.66 23.41
N ALA A 122 7.67 6.70 22.61
CA ALA A 122 8.00 8.03 23.11
C ALA A 122 6.87 8.63 23.96
N ARG A 123 5.62 8.46 23.54
CA ARG A 123 4.43 8.97 24.25
C ARG A 123 4.17 8.26 25.58
N ARG A 124 4.57 6.99 25.73
CA ARG A 124 4.45 6.21 26.98
C ARG A 124 5.58 6.48 27.98
N ALA A 125 6.71 7.00 27.52
CA ALA A 125 7.86 7.32 28.37
C ALA A 125 7.80 8.75 28.95
N LYS A 126 6.84 9.56 28.48
CA LYS A 126 6.52 10.89 28.99
C LYS A 126 5.35 10.80 29.96
#